data_AF-A0A4Q3XXP9-F1
#
_entry.id   AF-A0A4Q3XXP9-F1
#
_cell.length_a   1.000
_cell.length_b   1.000
_cell.length_c   1.000
_cell.angle_alpha   90.00
_cell.angle_beta   90.00
_cell.angle_gamma   90.00
#
_symmetry.space_group_name_H-M   'P 1'
#
loop_
_entity.id
_entity.type
_entity.pdbx_description
1 polymer ?
#
loop_
_entity_poly.entity_id
_entity_poly.type
_entity_poly.pdbx_seq_one_letter_code
_entity_poly.pdbx_strand_id
1 'polypeptide(L)'
;TYVWIVSNRKPEARKGKVQLIDASGFWQKMRKSLGSKRRELGKAHIDDIVRIFGEFQEVTRDGVPISRIFPNESFGYRTITVERPLRDEDGNLIISTKGKSKGQSVPDASLRDTENVPLSEHVDDYFKREVLPHAPDAWIDHDKTKVGYEIPFNRHFYVFKPPRPLAEIDSELKRVTDRILEMIGSLSH
;
A
#
# COMPACT_ATOMS: atom_id res chain seq x y z
N THR A 1 -13.62 3.18 -4.72
CA THR A 1 -14.42 3.61 -3.55
C THR A 1 -14.18 2.65 -2.42
N TYR A 2 -14.08 3.15 -1.19
CA TYR A 2 -13.87 2.32 0.00
C TYR A 2 -15.08 2.41 0.93
N VAL A 3 -15.31 1.35 1.69
CA VAL A 3 -16.32 1.28 2.75
C VAL A 3 -15.62 0.86 4.03
N TRP A 4 -15.77 1.64 5.09
CA TRP A 4 -15.17 1.37 6.39
C TRP A 4 -16.21 0.83 7.36
N ILE A 5 -15.90 -0.31 7.97
CA ILE A 5 -16.69 -0.88 9.07
C ILE A 5 -15.81 -0.80 10.33
N VAL A 6 -16.17 0.10 11.24
CA VAL A 6 -15.44 0.34 12.48
C VAL A 6 -16.31 -0.06 13.66
N SER A 7 -15.74 -0.80 14.60
CA SER A 7 -16.42 -1.20 15.83
C SER A 7 -15.42 -1.24 16.98
N ASN A 8 -15.82 -0.70 18.13
CA ASN A 8 -15.13 -0.81 19.42
C ASN A 8 -15.55 -2.08 20.20
N ARG A 9 -16.58 -2.79 19.73
CA ARG A 9 -17.09 -4.03 20.33
C ARG A 9 -16.82 -5.19 19.38
N LYS A 10 -15.56 -5.60 19.32
CA LYS A 10 -15.12 -6.74 18.49
C LYS A 10 -15.18 -8.04 19.31
N PRO A 11 -15.67 -9.16 18.74
CA PRO A 11 -15.47 -10.50 19.32
C PRO A 11 -13.99 -10.79 19.54
N GLU A 12 -13.65 -11.63 20.51
CA GLU A 12 -12.25 -11.92 20.90
C GLU A 12 -11.37 -12.27 19.69
N ALA A 13 -11.85 -13.13 18.79
CA ALA A 13 -11.10 -13.54 17.60
C ALA A 13 -10.67 -12.39 16.66
N ARG A 14 -11.37 -11.24 16.71
CA ARG A 14 -11.15 -10.06 15.85
C ARG A 14 -10.46 -8.90 16.58
N LYS A 15 -10.28 -8.96 17.90
CA LYS A 15 -9.61 -7.89 18.65
C LYS A 15 -8.15 -7.76 18.18
N GLY A 16 -7.67 -6.52 18.07
CA GLY A 16 -6.33 -6.22 17.57
C GLY A 16 -6.10 -6.53 16.09
N LYS A 17 -7.15 -6.88 15.33
CA LYS A 17 -7.04 -7.24 13.91
C LYS A 17 -7.90 -6.35 13.00
N VAL A 18 -7.46 -6.27 11.76
CA VAL A 18 -8.13 -5.65 10.62
C VAL A 18 -8.31 -6.70 9.53
N GLN A 19 -9.50 -6.79 8.96
CA GLN A 19 -9.77 -7.56 7.76
C GLN A 19 -9.91 -6.59 6.59
N LEU A 20 -9.14 -6.80 5.53
CA LEU A 20 -9.26 -6.08 4.27
C LEU A 20 -9.92 -7.01 3.26
N ILE A 21 -10.94 -6.51 2.55
CA ILE A 21 -11.65 -7.27 1.52
C ILE A 21 -11.59 -6.47 0.21
N ASP A 22 -10.96 -7.04 -0.82
CA ASP A 22 -10.97 -6.46 -2.17
C ASP A 22 -12.25 -6.88 -2.91
N ALA A 23 -13.22 -5.98 -2.92
CA ALA A 23 -14.48 -6.13 -3.63
C ALA A 23 -14.46 -5.55 -5.05
N SER A 24 -13.31 -5.14 -5.60
CA SER A 24 -13.22 -4.48 -6.91
C SER A 24 -13.69 -5.36 -8.08
N GLY A 25 -13.50 -6.68 -7.96
CA GLY A 25 -13.97 -7.68 -8.92
C GLY A 25 -15.46 -8.02 -8.81
N PHE A 26 -16.15 -7.57 -7.75
CA PHE A 26 -17.52 -7.94 -7.45
C PHE A 26 -18.49 -7.00 -8.16
N TRP A 27 -18.84 -7.32 -9.40
CA TRP A 27 -19.82 -6.53 -10.14
C TRP A 27 -20.49 -7.33 -11.24
N GLN A 28 -21.71 -6.92 -11.58
CA GLN A 28 -22.43 -7.36 -12.77
C GLN A 28 -22.78 -6.14 -13.62
N LYS A 29 -22.99 -6.36 -14.92
CA LYS A 29 -23.45 -5.31 -15.82
C LYS A 29 -24.88 -4.92 -15.45
N MET A 30 -25.14 -3.63 -15.32
CA MET A 30 -26.49 -3.14 -15.03
C MET A 30 -27.43 -3.44 -16.21
N ARG A 31 -28.67 -3.86 -15.91
CA ARG A 31 -29.71 -4.08 -16.93
C ARG A 31 -30.08 -2.79 -17.68
N LYS A 32 -30.15 -1.66 -16.95
CA LYS A 32 -30.32 -0.32 -17.50
C LYS A 32 -29.24 0.58 -16.91
N SER A 33 -28.49 1.25 -17.77
CA SER A 33 -27.45 2.17 -17.34
C SER A 33 -28.01 3.48 -16.81
N LEU A 34 -27.34 4.08 -15.82
CA LEU A 34 -27.68 5.39 -15.29
C LEU A 34 -26.52 6.37 -15.54
N GLY A 35 -26.69 7.33 -16.46
CA GLY A 35 -25.63 8.27 -16.84
C GLY A 35 -24.41 7.55 -17.40
N SER A 36 -23.27 7.61 -16.72
CA SER A 36 -22.04 6.84 -17.03
C SER A 36 -21.86 5.56 -16.19
N LYS A 37 -22.76 5.30 -15.22
CA LYS A 37 -22.72 4.09 -14.40
C LYS A 37 -23.20 2.88 -15.21
N ARG A 38 -22.38 1.83 -15.27
CA ARG A 38 -22.65 0.59 -16.05
C ARG A 38 -22.54 -0.69 -15.22
N ARG A 39 -22.03 -0.59 -14.00
CA ARG A 39 -21.73 -1.72 -13.11
C ARG A 39 -22.50 -1.58 -11.80
N GLU A 40 -22.93 -2.71 -11.25
CA GLU A 40 -23.59 -2.80 -9.94
C GLU A 40 -23.12 -4.03 -9.16
N LEU A 41 -23.25 -3.97 -7.84
CA LEU A 41 -23.14 -5.13 -6.96
C LEU A 41 -24.49 -5.86 -6.96
N GLY A 42 -24.53 -7.06 -7.54
CA GLY A 42 -25.69 -7.94 -7.48
C GLY A 42 -25.87 -8.55 -6.09
N LYS A 43 -27.06 -9.09 -5.80
CA LYS A 43 -27.37 -9.70 -4.51
C LYS A 43 -26.39 -10.81 -4.13
N ALA A 44 -26.04 -11.69 -5.08
CA ALA A 44 -25.08 -12.77 -4.84
C ALA A 44 -23.69 -12.23 -4.43
N HIS A 45 -23.24 -11.11 -5.02
CA HIS A 45 -21.98 -10.47 -4.64
C HIS A 45 -22.02 -9.92 -3.22
N ILE A 46 -23.13 -9.28 -2.85
CA ILE A 46 -23.33 -8.74 -1.51
C ILE A 46 -23.36 -9.87 -0.47
N ASP A 47 -24.15 -10.91 -0.73
CA ASP A 47 -24.26 -12.09 0.15
C ASP A 47 -22.88 -12.73 0.38
N ASP A 48 -22.07 -12.82 -0.67
CA ASP A 48 -20.71 -13.37 -0.60
C ASP A 48 -19.73 -12.47 0.17
N ILE A 49 -19.74 -11.15 -0.06
CA ILE A 49 -18.91 -10.19 0.71
C ILE A 49 -19.29 -10.24 2.19
N VAL A 50 -20.59 -10.25 2.50
CA VAL A 50 -21.10 -10.32 3.87
C VAL A 50 -20.67 -11.62 4.54
N ARG A 51 -20.73 -12.75 3.81
CA ARG A 51 -20.26 -14.03 4.31
C ARG A 51 -18.76 -14.01 4.60
N ILE A 52 -17.93 -13.55 3.66
CA ILE A 52 -16.47 -13.41 3.85
C ILE A 52 -16.15 -12.52 5.06
N PHE A 53 -16.85 -11.39 5.18
CA PHE A 53 -16.72 -10.49 6.31
C PHE A 53 -17.15 -11.16 7.63
N GLY A 54 -18.26 -11.89 7.63
CA GLY A 54 -18.84 -12.54 8.82
C GLY A 54 -18.02 -13.74 9.33
N GLU A 55 -17.50 -14.55 8.40
CA GLU A 55 -16.66 -15.71 8.72
C GLU A 55 -15.27 -15.30 9.21
N PHE A 56 -14.82 -14.07 8.90
CA PHE A 56 -13.48 -13.56 9.29
C PHE A 56 -12.36 -14.50 8.85
N GLN A 57 -12.38 -14.90 7.58
CA GLN A 57 -11.38 -15.79 6.99
C GLN A 57 -10.59 -15.09 5.89
N GLU A 58 -9.35 -15.51 5.71
CA GLU A 58 -8.59 -15.16 4.52
C GLU A 58 -9.11 -15.97 3.34
N VAL A 59 -9.24 -15.32 2.18
CA VAL A 59 -9.83 -15.93 0.99
C VAL A 59 -9.00 -15.54 -0.21
N THR A 60 -8.66 -16.53 -1.03
CA THR A 60 -8.00 -16.35 -2.33
C THR A 60 -8.83 -17.05 -3.40
N ARG A 61 -9.05 -16.40 -4.55
CA ARG A 61 -9.76 -16.96 -5.71
C ARG A 61 -8.90 -16.78 -6.95
N ASP A 62 -8.66 -17.87 -7.66
CA ASP A 62 -7.86 -17.87 -8.90
C ASP A 62 -6.48 -17.19 -8.73
N GLY A 63 -5.83 -17.44 -7.59
CA GLY A 63 -4.55 -16.82 -7.23
C GLY A 63 -4.62 -15.34 -6.82
N VAL A 64 -5.82 -14.75 -6.77
CA VAL A 64 -6.06 -13.37 -6.34
C VAL A 64 -6.56 -13.34 -4.89
N PRO A 65 -5.86 -12.68 -3.96
CA PRO A 65 -6.36 -12.52 -2.60
C PRO A 65 -7.61 -11.65 -2.62
N ILE A 66 -8.67 -12.10 -1.96
CA ILE A 66 -9.94 -11.39 -1.81
C ILE A 66 -10.09 -10.88 -0.39
N SER A 67 -9.72 -11.67 0.62
CA SER A 67 -9.78 -11.29 2.03
C SER A 67 -8.45 -11.59 2.69
N ARG A 68 -7.92 -10.63 3.42
CA ARG A 68 -6.67 -10.74 4.18
C ARG A 68 -6.84 -10.18 5.57
N ILE A 69 -6.22 -10.80 6.56
CA ILE A 69 -6.34 -10.42 7.96
C ILE A 69 -4.98 -10.06 8.51
N PHE A 70 -4.89 -8.88 9.11
CA PHE A 70 -3.64 -8.34 9.62
C PHE A 70 -3.83 -7.90 11.08
N PRO A 71 -2.77 -7.94 11.91
CA PRO A 71 -2.77 -7.22 13.16
C PRO A 71 -2.84 -5.71 12.89
N ASN A 72 -3.43 -4.95 13.83
CA ASN A 72 -3.59 -3.50 13.70
C ASN A 72 -2.25 -2.79 13.46
N GLU A 73 -1.19 -3.29 14.07
CA GLU A 73 0.15 -2.71 14.02
C GLU A 73 0.81 -2.85 12.63
N SER A 74 0.34 -3.77 11.77
CA SER A 74 0.90 -3.96 10.42
C SER A 74 0.78 -2.74 9.53
N PHE A 75 -0.12 -1.82 9.85
CA PHE A 75 -0.37 -0.60 9.08
C PHE A 75 0.17 0.64 9.77
N GLY A 76 0.66 0.50 11.00
CA GLY A 76 1.19 1.63 11.74
C GLY A 76 2.67 1.82 11.48
N TYR A 77 3.09 3.08 11.52
CA TYR A 77 4.49 3.48 11.46
C TYR A 77 4.74 4.67 12.39
N ARG A 78 6.01 4.87 12.73
CA ARG A 78 6.53 6.07 13.39
C ARG A 78 7.27 6.87 12.32
N THR A 79 6.78 8.08 12.02
CA THR A 79 7.57 9.07 11.29
C THR A 79 8.55 9.69 12.26
N ILE A 80 9.81 9.29 12.17
CA ILE A 80 10.90 9.86 12.97
C ILE A 80 11.46 11.07 12.26
N THR A 81 11.81 12.11 13.00
CA THR A 81 12.53 13.26 12.44
C THR A 81 14.02 13.04 12.66
N VAL A 82 14.76 12.95 11.56
CA VAL A 82 16.21 12.80 11.55
C VAL A 82 16.81 14.20 11.42
N GLU A 83 17.50 14.63 12.47
CA GLU A 83 18.22 15.89 12.50
C GLU A 83 19.70 15.64 12.22
N ARG A 84 20.32 16.59 11.52
CA ARG A 84 21.76 16.61 11.25
C ARG A 84 22.33 17.94 11.74
N PRO A 85 23.62 17.99 12.11
CA PRO A 85 24.17 19.19 12.72
C PRO A 85 24.44 20.27 11.67
N LEU A 86 24.16 21.51 12.04
CA LEU A 86 24.57 22.70 11.31
C LEU A 86 26.09 22.88 11.44
N ARG A 87 26.72 23.16 10.30
CA ARG A 87 28.15 23.41 10.21
C ARG A 87 28.42 24.83 9.72
N ASP A 88 29.53 25.42 10.17
CA ASP A 88 30.01 26.68 9.64
C ASP A 88 30.71 26.51 8.27
N GLU A 89 31.21 27.60 7.69
CA GLU A 89 31.90 27.59 6.39
C GLU A 89 33.16 26.71 6.40
N ASP A 90 33.78 26.52 7.58
CA ASP A 90 34.96 25.69 7.79
C ASP A 90 34.60 24.21 8.08
N GLY A 91 33.30 23.87 8.16
CA GLY A 91 32.81 22.52 8.40
C GLY A 91 32.71 22.12 9.88
N ASN A 92 32.95 23.04 10.81
CA ASN A 92 32.86 22.80 12.25
C ASN A 92 31.42 22.85 12.75
N LEU A 93 31.11 22.05 13.78
CA LEU A 93 29.77 21.97 14.35
C LEU A 93 29.41 23.27 15.08
N ILE A 94 28.26 23.83 14.74
CA ILE A 94 27.69 24.96 15.47
C ILE A 94 26.96 24.44 16.70
N ILE A 95 27.41 24.85 17.88
CA ILE A 95 26.84 24.45 19.17
C ILE A 95 25.93 25.56 19.71
N SER A 96 24.77 25.18 20.25
CA SER A 96 23.88 26.13 20.89
C SER A 96 24.49 26.67 22.19
N THR A 97 24.53 27.99 22.32
CA THR A 97 25.11 28.68 23.49
C THR A 97 24.06 29.08 24.53
N LYS A 98 22.77 28.96 24.23
CA LYS A 98 21.65 29.44 25.05
C LYS A 98 20.45 28.48 25.03
N GLY A 99 19.66 28.49 26.12
CA GLY A 99 18.43 27.70 26.23
C GLY A 99 18.65 26.25 26.72
N LYS A 100 17.61 25.42 26.59
CA LYS A 100 17.62 24.01 27.03
C LYS A 100 18.63 23.14 26.27
N SER A 101 18.98 23.52 25.05
CA SER A 101 19.91 22.79 24.17
C SER A 101 21.35 23.26 24.30
N LYS A 102 21.70 24.02 25.35
CA LYS A 102 23.05 24.56 25.53
C LYS A 102 24.08 23.42 25.56
N GLY A 103 25.09 23.51 24.70
CA GLY A 103 26.13 22.48 24.55
C GLY A 103 25.81 21.38 23.53
N GLN A 104 24.62 21.38 22.93
CA GLN A 104 24.25 20.46 21.84
C GLN A 104 24.42 21.10 20.46
N SER A 105 24.65 20.28 19.44
CA SER A 105 24.67 20.72 18.05
C SER A 105 23.34 21.33 17.64
N VAL A 106 23.39 22.46 16.95
CA VAL A 106 22.21 23.08 16.35
C VAL A 106 21.78 22.23 15.16
N PRO A 107 20.49 21.88 15.02
CA PRO A 107 20.02 21.16 13.83
C PRO A 107 20.05 22.05 12.59
N ASP A 108 20.50 21.50 11.47
CA ASP A 108 20.39 22.12 10.15
C ASP A 108 19.03 21.79 9.52
N ALA A 109 18.15 22.79 9.43
CA ALA A 109 16.82 22.60 8.85
C ALA A 109 16.85 22.21 7.35
N SER A 110 17.94 22.51 6.63
CA SER A 110 18.08 22.13 5.22
C SER A 110 18.48 20.67 5.02
N LEU A 111 19.06 20.04 6.05
CA LEU A 111 19.49 18.65 6.05
C LEU A 111 18.56 17.74 6.86
N ARG A 112 17.48 18.29 7.43
CA ARG A 112 16.47 17.53 8.15
C ARG A 112 15.72 16.60 7.20
N ASP A 113 15.51 15.38 7.65
CA ASP A 113 14.72 14.40 6.93
C ASP A 113 13.69 13.71 7.85
N THR A 114 12.81 12.92 7.25
CA THR A 114 11.84 12.08 7.95
C THR A 114 11.86 10.66 7.41
N GLU A 115 11.89 9.70 8.32
CA GLU A 115 11.87 8.27 8.00
C GLU A 115 10.64 7.60 8.61
N ASN A 116 10.05 6.64 7.90
CA ASN A 116 8.89 5.90 8.39
C ASN A 116 9.31 4.51 8.87
N VAL A 117 9.33 4.33 10.19
CA VAL A 117 9.69 3.06 10.85
C VAL A 117 8.42 2.26 11.17
N PRO A 118 8.26 1.01 10.73
CA PRO A 118 7.10 0.19 11.10
C PRO A 118 6.89 0.09 12.61
N LEU A 119 5.64 0.05 13.08
CA LEU A 119 5.36 -0.04 14.53
C LEU A 119 5.92 -1.32 15.17
N SER A 120 6.06 -2.38 14.38
CA SER A 120 6.62 -3.67 14.78
C SER A 120 8.14 -3.65 15.01
N GLU A 121 8.83 -2.57 14.64
CA GLU A 121 10.27 -2.44 14.76
C GLU A 121 10.66 -1.34 15.77
N HIS A 122 11.79 -1.54 16.45
CA HIS A 122 12.35 -0.54 17.35
C HIS A 122 13.05 0.56 16.55
N VAL A 123 12.74 1.81 16.89
CA VAL A 123 13.24 2.98 16.16
C VAL A 123 14.77 3.02 16.13
N ASP A 124 15.42 2.77 17.27
CA ASP A 124 16.88 2.85 17.35
C ASP A 124 17.59 1.79 16.50
N ASP A 125 16.96 0.61 16.32
CA ASP A 125 17.54 -0.47 15.54
C ASP A 125 17.45 -0.15 14.04
N TYR A 126 16.29 0.35 13.59
CA TYR A 126 16.13 0.88 12.24
C TYR A 126 17.11 2.02 11.98
N PHE A 127 17.21 2.97 12.91
CA PHE A 127 18.09 4.15 12.77
C PHE A 127 19.56 3.76 12.62
N LYS A 128 20.04 2.80 13.42
CA LYS A 128 21.41 2.28 13.32
C LYS A 128 21.67 1.55 12.01
N ARG A 129 20.67 0.84 11.47
CA ARG A 129 20.81 0.02 10.27
C ARG A 129 20.70 0.83 8.99
N GLU A 130 19.74 1.75 8.92
CA GLU A 130 19.38 2.45 7.69
C GLU A 130 19.90 3.90 7.65
N VAL A 131 20.01 4.60 8.79
CA VAL A 131 20.38 6.03 8.79
C VAL A 131 21.86 6.24 9.09
N LEU A 132 22.38 5.70 10.19
CA LEU A 132 23.75 5.95 10.63
C LEU A 132 24.85 5.58 9.60
N PRO A 133 24.72 4.54 8.76
CA PRO A 133 25.70 4.26 7.72
C PRO A 133 25.82 5.36 6.65
N HIS A 134 24.77 6.14 6.46
CA HIS A 134 24.72 7.25 5.49
C HIS A 134 24.90 8.62 6.14
N ALA A 135 24.49 8.78 7.40
CA ALA A 135 24.63 10.01 8.18
C ALA A 135 25.10 9.69 9.63
N PRO A 136 26.41 9.52 9.86
CA PRO A 136 26.96 9.12 11.16
C PRO A 136 26.77 10.14 12.29
N ASP A 137 26.55 11.41 11.92
CA ASP A 137 26.35 12.54 12.84
C ASP A 137 24.87 12.88 13.08
N ALA A 138 23.96 12.07 12.55
CA ALA A 138 22.53 12.27 12.70
C ALA A 138 22.03 11.81 14.08
N TRP A 139 20.94 12.44 14.56
CA TRP A 139 20.20 12.01 15.72
C TRP A 139 18.69 12.11 15.49
N ILE A 140 17.92 11.42 16.33
CA ILE A 140 16.46 11.45 16.26
C ILE A 140 15.92 12.56 17.16
N ASP A 141 15.04 13.39 16.63
CA ASP A 141 14.20 14.27 17.43
C ASP A 141 12.93 13.49 17.86
N HIS A 142 12.96 12.96 19.07
CA HIS A 142 11.85 12.19 19.64
C HIS A 142 10.60 13.05 19.92
N ASP A 143 10.75 14.35 20.17
CA ASP A 143 9.63 15.26 20.43
C ASP A 143 8.81 15.50 19.16
N LYS A 144 9.43 15.38 17.98
CA LYS A 144 8.78 15.50 16.67
C LYS A 144 8.32 14.16 16.07
N THR A 145 8.60 13.04 16.73
CA THR A 145 8.20 11.72 16.23
C THR A 145 6.68 11.56 16.30
N LYS A 146 6.06 11.11 15.20
CA LYS A 146 4.60 10.95 15.08
C LYS A 146 4.24 9.52 14.73
N VAL A 147 3.14 9.01 15.29
CA VAL A 147 2.56 7.73 14.88
C VAL A 147 1.55 7.98 13.77
N GLY A 148 1.73 7.29 12.65
CA GLY A 148 0.83 7.30 11.49
C GLY A 148 0.30 5.89 11.19
N TYR A 149 -0.74 5.82 10.37
CA TYR A 149 -1.27 4.57 9.84
C TYR A 149 -1.54 4.70 8.35
N GLU A 150 -1.12 3.70 7.57
CA GLU A 150 -1.34 3.63 6.13
C GLU A 150 -1.69 2.19 5.71
N ILE A 151 -2.68 2.06 4.82
CA ILE A 151 -3.06 0.77 4.23
C ILE A 151 -2.76 0.81 2.72
N PRO A 152 -1.59 0.32 2.29
CA PRO A 152 -1.24 0.28 0.87
C PRO A 152 -1.92 -0.90 0.19
N PHE A 153 -3.19 -0.75 -0.24
CA PHE A 153 -3.97 -1.83 -0.85
C PHE A 153 -3.22 -2.57 -1.97
N ASN A 154 -2.52 -1.83 -2.84
CA ASN A 154 -1.71 -2.43 -3.92
C ASN A 154 -0.65 -3.40 -3.38
N ARG A 155 0.01 -3.10 -2.25
CA ARG A 155 1.00 -4.00 -1.65
C ARG A 155 0.37 -5.34 -1.20
N HIS A 156 -0.91 -5.33 -0.83
CA HIS A 156 -1.59 -6.49 -0.27
C HIS A 156 -2.43 -7.28 -1.27
N PHE A 157 -2.92 -6.63 -2.33
CA PHE A 157 -3.88 -7.21 -3.27
C PHE A 157 -3.39 -7.27 -4.72
N TYR A 158 -2.26 -6.63 -5.04
CA TYR A 158 -1.69 -6.74 -6.38
C TYR A 158 -1.17 -8.14 -6.65
N VAL A 159 -1.62 -8.72 -7.76
CA VAL A 159 -1.09 -9.97 -8.31
C VAL A 159 -0.54 -9.66 -9.68
N PHE A 160 0.76 -9.90 -9.86
CA PHE A 160 1.41 -9.76 -11.14
C PHE A 160 0.82 -10.77 -12.13
N LYS A 161 0.25 -10.27 -13.23
CA LYS A 161 -0.18 -11.10 -14.35
C LYS A 161 0.86 -10.97 -15.45
N PRO A 162 1.66 -12.01 -15.73
CA PRO A 162 2.58 -11.95 -16.85
C PRO A 162 1.81 -11.73 -18.15
N PRO A 163 2.38 -11.01 -19.13
CA PRO A 163 1.80 -10.91 -20.45
C PRO A 163 1.69 -12.30 -21.08
N ARG A 164 0.70 -12.48 -21.97
CA ARG A 164 0.58 -13.73 -22.75
C ARG A 164 1.86 -13.93 -23.59
N PRO A 165 2.36 -15.17 -23.74
CA PRO A 165 3.54 -15.45 -24.55
C PRO A 165 3.38 -14.94 -25.99
N LEU A 166 4.47 -14.46 -26.59
CA LEU A 166 4.46 -13.94 -27.96
C LEU A 166 3.96 -14.97 -28.98
N ALA A 167 4.34 -16.24 -28.82
CA ALA A 167 3.88 -17.33 -29.68
C ALA A 167 2.35 -17.50 -29.70
N GLU A 168 1.67 -17.25 -28.57
CA GLU A 168 0.21 -17.28 -28.53
C GLU A 168 -0.38 -16.11 -29.32
N ILE A 169 0.21 -14.91 -29.18
CA ILE A 169 -0.19 -13.71 -29.93
C ILE A 169 -0.05 -13.97 -31.43
N ASP A 170 1.09 -14.51 -31.87
CA ASP A 170 1.35 -14.82 -33.28
C ASP A 170 0.36 -15.86 -33.83
N SER A 171 0.05 -16.90 -33.04
CA SER A 171 -0.93 -17.91 -33.43
C SER A 171 -2.34 -17.35 -33.57
N GLU A 172 -2.73 -16.42 -32.68
CA GLU A 172 -4.02 -15.76 -32.70
C GLU A 172 -4.12 -14.78 -33.88
N LEU A 173 -3.06 -14.00 -34.13
CA LEU A 173 -2.95 -13.12 -35.30
C LEU A 173 -3.11 -13.91 -36.59
N LYS A 174 -2.40 -15.04 -36.72
CA LYS A 174 -2.51 -15.92 -37.89
C LYS A 174 -3.94 -16.43 -38.08
N ARG A 175 -4.59 -16.86 -36.99
CA ARG A 175 -5.98 -17.33 -37.05
C ARG A 175 -6.95 -16.23 -37.49
N VAL A 176 -6.74 -15.00 -37.03
CA VAL A 176 -7.56 -13.85 -37.44
C VAL A 176 -7.31 -13.49 -38.90
N THR A 177 -6.06 -13.50 -39.37
CA THR A 177 -5.73 -13.24 -40.78
C THR A 177 -6.33 -14.29 -41.70
N ASP A 178 -6.24 -15.57 -41.35
CA ASP A 178 -6.82 -16.67 -42.14
C ASP A 178 -8.34 -16.50 -42.28
N ARG A 179 -9.02 -16.13 -41.18
CA ARG A 179 -10.47 -15.85 -41.19
C ARG A 179 -10.84 -14.63 -42.05
N ILE A 180 -10.03 -13.57 -42.03
CA ILE A 180 -10.27 -12.38 -42.87
C ILE A 180 -10.10 -12.73 -44.35
N LEU A 181 -9.07 -13.51 -44.70
CA LEU A 181 -8.83 -13.96 -46.08
C LEU A 181 -9.99 -14.82 -46.58
N GLU A 182 -10.51 -15.73 -45.76
CA GLU A 182 -11.68 -16.54 -46.08
C GLU A 182 -12.93 -15.67 -46.34
N MET A 183 -13.20 -14.68 -45.48
CA MET A 183 -14.32 -13.76 -45.66
C MET A 183 -14.20 -12.93 -46.95
N ILE A 184 -13.03 -12.39 -47.26
CA ILE A 184 -12.79 -11.62 -48.50
C ILE A 184 -12.93 -12.52 -49.73
N GLY A 185 -12.41 -13.74 -49.67
CA GLY A 185 -12.56 -14.73 -50.75
C GLY A 185 -14.02 -15.08 -51.01
N SER A 186 -14.82 -15.24 -49.95
CA SER A 186 -16.26 -15.51 -50.07
C SER A 186 -17.09 -14.34 -50.61
N LEU A 187 -16.59 -13.10 -50.54
CA LEU A 187 -17.24 -11.89 -51.07
C LEU A 187 -16.85 -11.59 -52.54
N SER A 188 -15.81 -12.25 -53.04
CA SER A 188 -15.28 -12.06 -54.40
C SER A 188 -15.80 -13.11 -55.39
N HIS A 189 -16.78 -13.92 -54.97
CA HIS A 189 -17.50 -14.91 -55.78
C HIS A 189 -18.99 -14.57 -55.87
#